data_AF-J7RFZ0-F1
#
_entry.id   AF-J7RFZ0-F1
#
_cell.length_a   1.000
_cell.length_b   1.000
_cell.length_c   1.000
_cell.angle_alpha   90.00
_cell.angle_beta   90.00
_cell.angle_gamma   90.00
#
_symmetry.space_group_name_H-M   'P 1'
#
loop_
_entity.id
_entity.type
_entity.pdbx_description
1 polymer ?
#
loop_
_entity_poly.entity_id
_entity_poly.type
_entity_poly.pdbx_seq_one_letter_code
_entity_poly.pdbx_strand_id
1 'polypeptide(L)' 'MPAKGSRATGGGASKTSTSDASRIQSTQAKAGAETGKGSFPARAQASAARNATAGATPGSGAKGGKGAKGSS' A
#
# COMPACT_ATOMS: atom_id res chain seq x y z
N MET A 1 -3.97 26.55 20.99
CA MET A 1 -4.27 25.15 20.58
C MET A 1 -3.54 24.89 19.26
N PRO A 2 -2.55 23.99 19.19
CA PRO A 2 -1.89 23.72 17.91
C PRO A 2 -2.84 22.91 17.03
N ALA A 3 -2.99 23.34 15.77
CA ALA A 3 -3.81 22.70 14.77
C ALA A 3 -3.36 21.25 14.54
N LYS A 4 -4.32 20.39 14.20
CA LYS A 4 -4.14 18.95 13.95
C LYS A 4 -3.18 18.72 12.78
N GLY A 5 -1.88 18.75 13.09
CA GLY A 5 -0.81 18.44 12.18
C GLY A 5 -1.00 17.03 11.64
N SER A 6 -1.14 16.95 10.31
CA SER A 6 -1.01 15.73 9.53
C SER A 6 0.09 14.86 10.11
N ARG A 7 -0.25 13.61 10.48
CA ARG A 7 0.75 12.60 10.78
C ARG A 7 1.54 12.33 9.50
N ALA A 8 2.54 13.16 9.22
CA ALA A 8 3.56 12.85 8.24
C ALA A 8 4.24 11.58 8.74
N THR A 9 3.91 10.46 8.12
CA THR A 9 4.60 9.19 8.36
C THR A 9 6.03 9.34 7.85
N GLY A 10 6.92 9.75 8.76
CA GLY A 10 8.37 9.55 8.77
C GLY A 10 9.11 9.73 7.46
N GLY A 11 9.71 10.91 7.27
CA GLY A 11 10.68 11.19 6.20
C GLY A 11 12.03 10.45 6.31
N GLY A 12 12.09 9.31 7.00
CA GLY A 12 13.30 8.50 7.19
C GLY A 12 13.09 6.99 7.09
N ALA A 13 11.88 6.51 6.80
CA ALA A 13 11.61 5.09 6.63
C ALA A 13 11.98 4.64 5.20
N SER A 14 12.77 3.57 5.07
CA SER A 14 13.04 2.90 3.79
C SER A 14 11.72 2.59 3.09
N LYS A 15 11.50 3.22 1.93
CA LYS A 15 10.28 3.01 1.14
C LYS A 15 10.19 1.55 0.75
N THR A 16 9.04 0.92 0.96
CA THR A 16 8.78 -0.44 0.46
C THR A 16 9.04 -0.47 -1.05
N SER A 17 9.95 -1.33 -1.49
CA SER A 17 10.29 -1.56 -2.89
C SER A 17 9.52 -2.75 -3.46
N THR A 18 9.42 -2.87 -4.78
CA THR A 18 8.77 -4.00 -5.46
C THR A 18 9.41 -5.34 -5.06
N SER A 19 10.75 -5.42 -4.97
CA SER A 19 11.43 -6.65 -4.52
C SER A 19 11.12 -7.00 -3.06
N ASP A 20 10.86 -6.00 -2.22
CA ASP A 20 10.45 -6.23 -0.85
C ASP A 20 9.04 -6.83 -0.79
N ALA A 21 8.11 -6.25 -1.55
CA ALA A 21 6.76 -6.74 -1.67
C ALA A 21 6.70 -8.17 -2.24
N SER A 22 7.53 -8.51 -3.24
CA SER A 22 7.63 -9.87 -3.79
C SER A 22 8.15 -10.89 -2.77
N ARG A 23 9.16 -10.52 -1.97
CA ARG A 23 9.65 -11.38 -0.88
C ARG A 23 8.59 -11.60 0.19
N ILE A 24 7.87 -10.55 0.59
CA ILE A 24 6.77 -10.65 1.56
C ILE A 24 5.67 -11.55 1.02
N GLN A 25 5.25 -11.36 -0.24
CA GLN A 25 4.19 -12.17 -0.83
C GLN A 25 4.60 -13.65 -0.98
N SER A 26 5.84 -13.92 -1.39
CA SER A 26 6.38 -15.28 -1.50
C SER A 26 6.45 -16.00 -0.14
N THR A 27 6.96 -15.32 0.89
CA THR A 27 7.02 -15.88 2.26
C THR A 27 5.62 -16.19 2.80
N GLN A 28 4.65 -15.28 2.62
CA GLN A 28 3.28 -15.49 3.09
C GLN A 28 2.58 -16.61 2.31
N ALA A 29 2.78 -16.68 0.98
CA ALA A 29 2.22 -17.76 0.17
C ALA A 29 2.80 -19.13 0.58
N LYS A 30 4.11 -19.21 0.82
CA LYS A 30 4.77 -20.44 1.28
C LYS A 30 4.32 -20.86 2.68
N ALA A 31 4.00 -19.90 3.55
CA ALA A 31 3.44 -20.16 4.87
C ALA A 31 1.94 -20.53 4.84
N GLY A 32 1.29 -20.52 3.67
CA GLY A 32 -0.15 -20.73 3.55
C GLY A 32 -1.00 -19.60 4.14
N ALA A 33 -0.43 -18.40 4.31
CA ALA A 33 -1.10 -17.26 4.89
C ALA A 33 -1.86 -16.44 3.84
N GLU A 34 -2.85 -15.67 4.30
CA GLU A 34 -3.70 -14.84 3.45
C GLU A 34 -2.89 -13.79 2.66
N THR A 35 -2.92 -13.91 1.34
CA THR A 35 -2.30 -12.95 0.39
C THR A 35 -3.33 -12.05 -0.29
N GLY A 36 -4.61 -12.26 0.02
CA GLY A 36 -5.73 -11.54 -0.58
C GLY A 36 -5.98 -10.13 -0.01
N LYS A 37 -7.11 -9.56 -0.42
CA LYS A 37 -7.49 -8.18 -0.10
C LYS A 37 -7.57 -7.99 1.42
N GLY A 38 -6.95 -6.92 1.92
CA GLY A 38 -6.95 -6.58 3.35
C GLY A 38 -5.83 -7.23 4.15
N SER A 39 -5.05 -8.15 3.58
CA SER A 39 -3.89 -8.72 4.25
C SER A 39 -2.65 -7.82 4.17
N PHE A 40 -1.65 -8.13 5.00
CA PHE A 40 -0.37 -7.41 5.02
C PHE A 40 0.38 -7.43 3.68
N PRO A 41 0.59 -8.57 2.99
CA PRO A 41 1.23 -8.59 1.67
C PRO A 41 0.49 -7.71 0.64
N ALA A 42 -0.85 -7.64 0.68
CA ALA A 42 -1.60 -6.74 -0.18
C ALA A 42 -1.31 -5.25 0.12
N ARG A 43 -1.12 -4.90 1.39
CA ARG A 43 -0.72 -3.53 1.80
C ARG A 43 0.73 -3.22 1.41
N ALA A 44 1.64 -4.20 1.50
CA ALA A 44 3.02 -4.05 1.07
C ALA A 44 3.11 -3.83 -0.45
N GLN A 45 2.35 -4.59 -1.25
CA GLN A 45 2.26 -4.37 -2.69
C GLN A 45 1.66 -3.00 -3.03
N ALA A 46 0.60 -2.58 -2.34
CA ALA A 46 0.03 -1.26 -2.53
C ALA A 46 1.06 -0.16 -2.20
N SER A 47 1.83 -0.31 -1.11
CA SER A 47 2.90 0.61 -0.73
C SER A 47 3.99 0.68 -1.80
N ALA A 48 4.48 -0.47 -2.28
CA ALA A 48 5.47 -0.53 -3.35
C ALA A 48 4.98 0.14 -4.63
N ALA A 49 3.73 -0.11 -5.05
CA ALA A 49 3.13 0.54 -6.21
C ALA A 49 3.03 2.07 -6.03
N ARG A 50 2.62 2.53 -4.84
CA ARG A 50 2.59 3.98 -4.52
C ARG A 50 3.99 4.60 -4.55
N ASN A 51 5.01 3.89 -4.05
CA ASN A 51 6.38 4.38 -4.02
C ASN A 51 7.02 4.38 -5.42
N ALA A 52 6.72 3.40 -6.26
CA ALA A 52 7.10 3.38 -7.67
C ALA A 52 6.46 4.54 -8.44
N THR A 53 5.21 4.89 -8.09
CA THR A 53 4.48 6.01 -8.70
C THR A 53 4.81 7.36 -8.05
N ALA A 54 5.47 7.41 -6.89
CA ALA A 54 5.75 8.67 -6.19
C ALA A 54 6.75 9.60 -6.92
N GLY A 55 7.37 9.15 -8.01
CA GLY A 55 8.07 10.01 -8.97
C GLY A 55 7.15 10.72 -9.99
N ALA A 56 5.87 10.33 -10.04
CA ALA A 56 4.80 10.99 -10.79
C ALA A 56 3.80 11.57 -9.78
N THR A 57 3.73 12.89 -9.70
CA THR A 57 2.84 13.69 -8.85
C THR A 57 1.51 12.99 -8.49
N PRO A 58 1.15 12.84 -7.21
CA PRO A 58 -0.14 12.28 -6.82
C PRO A 58 -1.21 13.37 -6.97
N GLY A 59 -1.65 13.61 -8.20
CA GLY A 59 -2.88 14.36 -8.46
C GLY A 59 -4.07 13.47 -8.13
N SER A 60 -4.75 13.76 -7.01
CA SER A 60 -6.14 13.40 -6.70
C SER A 60 -6.63 12.01 -7.17
N GLY A 61 -6.70 11.05 -6.24
CA GLY A 61 -7.55 9.87 -6.42
C GLY A 61 -6.90 8.54 -6.07
N ALA A 62 -6.77 8.25 -4.79
CA ALA A 62 -6.94 6.86 -4.34
C ALA A 62 -7.96 6.86 -3.20
N LYS A 63 -9.14 7.41 -3.49
CA LYS A 63 -10.33 7.13 -2.71
C LYS A 63 -10.85 5.76 -3.18
N GLY A 64 -10.85 4.80 -2.26
CA GLY A 64 -11.88 3.77 -2.24
C GLY A 64 -11.60 2.51 -3.05
N GLY A 65 -10.75 1.63 -2.52
CA GLY A 65 -10.97 0.19 -2.66
C GLY A 65 -12.13 -0.27 -1.77
N LYS A 66 -13.34 0.29 -1.95
CA LYS A 66 -14.60 -0.24 -1.39
C LYS A 66 -15.72 0.11 -2.35
N GLY A 67 -15.86 -0.70 -3.39
CA GLY A 67 -16.85 -0.52 -4.44
C GLY A 67 -16.82 -1.67 -5.43
N ALA A 68 -17.03 -2.89 -4.96
CA ALA A 68 -17.49 -3.99 -5.81
C ALA A 68 -18.90 -4.36 -5.35
N LYS A 69 -19.86 -3.48 -5.66
CA LYS A 69 -21.29 -3.77 -5.67
C LYS A 69 -21.94 -2.85 -6.70
N GLY A 70 -22.36 -3.41 -7.85
CA GLY A 70 -23.28 -2.75 -8.78
C GLY A 70 -22.83 -2.69 -10.24
N SER A 71 -23.32 -3.67 -11.03
CA SER A 71 -23.92 -3.61 -12.37
C SER A 71 -23.51 -2.55 -13.41
N SER A 72 -23.13 -3.03 -14.59
CA SER A 72 -23.87 -2.84 -15.87
C SER A 72 -23.35 -3.82 -16.92
#